data_AF-J9RDD0-F1
#
_entry.id   AF-J9RDD0-F1
#
_cell.length_a   1.000
_cell.length_b   1.000
_cell.length_c   1.000
_cell.angle_alpha   90.00
_cell.angle_beta   90.00
_cell.angle_gamma   90.00
#
_symmetry.space_group_name_H-M   'P 1'
#
loop_
_entity.id
_entity.type
_entity.pdbx_description
1 polymer ?
#
loop_
_entity_poly.entity_id
_entity_poly.type
_entity_poly.pdbx_seq_one_letter_code
_entity_poly.pdbx_strand_id
1 'polypeptide(L)' 'GYGMTEAGPVLAMCLAFAKEPFDIKPGACGTVVRNAEMKIVDPETGASLPRNQPGEICIRGDQIMKGYLNDPEAT' A
#
# COMPACT_ATOMS: atom_id res chain seq x y z
N GLY A 1 4.30 -2.70 10.10
CA GLY A 1 3.19 -2.22 9.26
C GLY A 1 3.70 -1.04 8.47
N TYR A 2 2.96 -0.64 7.44
CA TYR A 2 3.27 0.54 6.62
C TYR A 2 2.02 1.38 6.43
N GLY A 3 2.18 2.70 6.60
CA GLY A 3 1.09 3.64 6.62
C GLY A 3 1.47 5.01 6.07
N MET A 4 0.45 5.72 5.62
CA MET A 4 0.49 7.08 5.06
C MET A 4 -0.90 7.68 5.31
N THR A 5 -0.98 8.95 5.70
CA THR A 5 -2.25 9.60 6.08
C THR A 5 -3.31 9.49 4.98
N GLU A 6 -2.89 9.71 3.75
CA GLU A 6 -3.69 9.69 2.52
C GLU A 6 -4.23 8.29 2.17
N ALA A 7 -3.60 7.23 2.68
CA ALA A 7 -4.06 5.85 2.49
C ALA A 7 -5.07 5.38 3.55
N GLY A 8 -5.49 6.28 4.44
CA GLY A 8 -6.58 6.06 5.39
C GLY A 8 -6.37 5.03 6.51
N PRO A 9 -5.27 5.02 7.28
CA PRO A 9 -3.88 5.39 7.05
C PRO A 9 -2.99 4.15 6.78
N VAL A 10 -3.56 2.96 6.66
CA VAL A 10 -2.84 1.67 6.68
C VAL A 10 -2.82 1.05 5.28
N LEU A 11 -1.61 0.81 4.75
CA LEU A 11 -1.42 0.12 3.47
C LEU A 11 -1.10 -1.36 3.66
N ALA A 12 -0.23 -1.67 4.64
CA ALA A 12 0.21 -3.03 4.90
C ALA A 12 0.31 -3.34 6.39
N MET A 13 -0.07 -4.57 6.75
CA MET A 13 -0.03 -5.08 8.12
C MET A 13 0.86 -6.31 8.23
N CYS A 14 1.47 -6.49 9.41
CA CYS A 14 2.23 -7.69 9.71
C CYS A 14 1.25 -8.85 9.91
N LEU A 15 1.30 -9.87 9.05
CA LEU A 15 0.39 -11.02 9.15
C LEU A 15 0.71 -11.96 10.33
N ALA A 16 1.86 -11.79 11.01
CA ALA A 16 2.10 -12.46 12.29
C ALA A 16 1.15 -11.95 13.41
N PHE A 17 0.45 -10.83 13.20
CA PHE A 17 -0.59 -10.33 14.11
C PHE A 17 -1.99 -10.87 13.80
N ALA A 18 -2.15 -11.69 12.75
CA ALA A 18 -3.42 -12.34 12.47
C ALA A 18 -3.76 -13.37 13.55
N LYS A 19 -5.06 -13.70 13.69
CA LYS A 19 -5.51 -14.77 14.60
C LYS A 19 -4.81 -16.09 14.30
N GLU A 20 -4.74 -16.43 13.03
CA GLU A 20 -3.91 -17.52 12.49
C GLU A 20 -2.69 -16.88 11.83
N PRO A 21 -1.52 -16.87 12.49
CA PRO A 21 -0.36 -16.09 12.06
C PRO A 21 0.34 -16.70 10.85
N PHE A 22 0.98 -15.85 10.07
CA PHE A 22 1.83 -16.23 8.95
C PHE A 22 3.31 -16.02 9.27
N ASP A 23 4.18 -16.76 8.59
CA ASP A 23 5.62 -16.52 8.63
C ASP A 23 5.97 -15.13 8.08
N ILE A 24 6.90 -14.46 8.75
CA ILE A 24 7.37 -13.13 8.37
C ILE A 24 8.90 -13.09 8.30
N LYS A 25 9.43 -12.12 7.55
CA LYS A 25 10.87 -11.88 7.44
C LYS A 25 11.23 -10.60 8.20
N PRO A 26 12.34 -10.59 8.97
CA PRO A 26 12.89 -9.35 9.51
C PRO A 26 13.12 -8.31 8.40
N GLY A 27 12.74 -7.06 8.65
CA GLY A 27 12.81 -5.97 7.67
C GLY A 27 11.61 -5.86 6.72
N ALA A 28 10.68 -6.82 6.70
CA ALA A 28 9.46 -6.70 5.92
C ALA A 28 8.46 -5.71 6.56
N CYS A 29 7.79 -4.91 5.74
CA CYS A 29 6.79 -3.94 6.21
C CYS A 29 5.39 -4.52 6.40
N GLY A 30 5.14 -5.76 5.96
CA GLY A 30 3.86 -6.45 6.05
C GLY A 30 3.34 -6.92 4.69
N THR A 31 2.06 -7.27 4.64
CA THR A 31 1.32 -7.59 3.42
C THR A 31 0.20 -6.57 3.23
N VAL A 32 -0.16 -6.25 1.98
CA VAL A 32 -1.28 -5.37 1.65
C VAL A 32 -2.55 -5.78 2.40
N VAL A 33 -3.31 -4.80 2.88
CA VAL A 33 -4.57 -5.04 3.58
C VAL A 33 -5.60 -5.71 2.66
N ARG A 34 -6.51 -6.49 3.26
CA ARG A 34 -7.63 -7.12 2.55
C ARG A 34 -8.58 -6.06 1.96
N ASN A 35 -9.33 -6.46 0.94
CA ASN A 35 -10.28 -5.60 0.21
C ASN A 35 -9.62 -4.35 -0.41
N ALA A 36 -8.31 -4.40 -0.66
CA ALA A 36 -7.54 -3.39 -1.37
C ALA A 36 -6.63 -4.07 -2.39
N GLU A 37 -6.28 -3.31 -3.43
CA GLU A 37 -5.36 -3.73 -4.49
C GLU A 37 -4.10 -2.88 -4.41
N MET A 38 -2.94 -3.50 -4.61
CA MET A 38 -1.65 -2.80 -4.62
C MET A 38 -0.84 -3.25 -5.83
N LYS A 39 -0.18 -2.28 -6.48
CA LYS A 39 0.80 -2.51 -7.54
C LYS A 39 2.07 -1.72 -7.27
N ILE A 40 3.17 -2.19 -7.86
CA ILE A 40 4.42 -1.45 -7.94
C ILE A 40 4.53 -0.89 -9.34
N VAL A 41 4.83 0.40 -9.48
CA VAL A 41 4.88 1.12 -10.74
C VAL A 41 6.28 1.67 -11.00
N ASP A 42 6.74 1.56 -12.24
CA ASP A 42 7.93 2.27 -12.69
C ASP A 42 7.59 3.77 -12.83
N PRO A 43 8.27 4.68 -12.10
CA PRO A 43 7.95 6.10 -12.10
C PRO A 43 8.24 6.79 -13.44
N GLU A 44 9.09 6.23 -14.30
CA GLU A 44 9.41 6.81 -15.61
C GLU A 44 8.41 6.37 -16.68
N THR A 45 8.01 5.10 -16.65
CA THR A 45 7.18 4.51 -17.73
C THR A 45 5.71 4.36 -17.37
N GLY A 46 5.35 4.41 -16.07
CA GLY A 46 4.01 4.12 -15.57
C GLY A 46 3.62 2.64 -15.66
N ALA A 47 4.52 1.76 -16.10
CA ALA A 47 4.27 0.33 -16.25
C ALA A 47 4.18 -0.37 -14.88
N SER A 48 3.33 -1.40 -14.79
CA SER A 48 3.27 -2.23 -13.58
C SER A 48 4.43 -3.22 -13.57
N LEU A 49 5.16 -3.25 -12.45
CA LEU A 49 6.35 -4.06 -12.28
C LEU A 49 6.02 -5.42 -11.61
N PRO A 50 6.74 -6.49 -11.96
CA PRO A 50 6.59 -7.80 -11.33
C PRO A 50 7.24 -7.84 -9.94
N ARG A 51 7.13 -9.00 -9.28
CA ARG A 51 7.72 -9.23 -7.96
C ARG A 51 9.23 -8.97 -7.96
N ASN A 52 9.74 -8.49 -6.82
CA ASN A 52 11.16 -8.24 -6.56
C ASN A 52 11.79 -7.13 -7.43
N GLN A 53 10.99 -6.23 -7.99
CA GLN A 53 11.49 -5.00 -8.64
C GLN A 53 11.09 -3.77 -7.81
N PRO A 54 12.02 -2.84 -7.54
CA PRO A 54 11.72 -1.60 -6.83
C PRO A 54 10.94 -0.64 -7.73
N GLY A 55 10.03 0.14 -7.13
CA GLY A 55 9.23 1.14 -7.82
C GLY A 55 8.30 1.86 -6.86
N GLU A 56 7.41 2.68 -7.38
CA GLU A 56 6.41 3.41 -6.62
C GLU A 56 5.27 2.49 -6.16
N ILE A 57 4.90 2.58 -4.88
CA ILE A 57 3.78 1.82 -4.31
C ILE A 57 2.48 2.57 -4.60
N CYS A 58 1.59 1.96 -5.37
CA CYS A 58 0.24 2.49 -5.58
C CYS A 58 -0.80 1.55 -4.96
N ILE A 59 -1.81 2.12 -4.31
CA ILE A 59 -2.89 1.36 -3.66
C ILE A 59 -4.27 1.88 -4.11
N ARG A 60 -5.23 0.98 -4.23
CA ARG A 60 -6.64 1.27 -4.50
C ARG A 60 -7.53 0.51 -3.52
N GLY A 61 -8.54 1.19 -2.98
CA GLY A 61 -9.57 0.59 -2.13
C GLY A 61 -10.39 1.68 -1.44
N ASP A 62 -11.56 1.32 -0.92
CA ASP A 62 -12.51 2.30 -0.35
C ASP A 62 -12.00 2.99 0.93
N GLN A 63 -10.91 2.47 1.53
CA GLN A 63 -10.30 3.03 2.73
C GLN A 63 -9.44 4.27 2.46
N ILE A 64 -9.06 4.55 1.22
CA ILE A 64 -8.19 5.70 0.89
C ILE A 64 -8.90 7.03 1.18
N MET A 65 -8.13 8.10 1.34
CA MET A 65 -8.70 9.43 1.54
C MET A 65 -9.66 9.81 0.40
N LYS A 66 -10.65 10.64 0.72
CA LYS A 66 -11.49 11.27 -0.31
C LYS A 66 -10.70 12.24 -1.18
N GLY A 67 -9.64 12.83 -0.63
CA GLY A 67 -8.84 13.90 -1.22
C GLY A 67 -8.43 14.94 -0.17
N TYR A 68 -7.60 15.89 -0.58
CA TYR A 68 -7.25 17.03 0.25
C TYR A 68 -8.41 18.03 0.32
N LEU A 69 -8.68 18.55 1.52
CA LEU A 69 -9.76 19.51 1.72
C LEU A 69 -9.44 20.83 1.00
N ASN A 70 -10.36 21.27 0.13
CA ASN A 70 -10.26 22.50 -0.67
C ASN A 70 -9.07 22.53 -1.66
N ASP A 71 -8.50 21.38 -2.01
CA ASP A 71 -7.41 21.29 -2.98
C ASP A 71 -7.66 20.15 -4.00
N PRO A 72 -8.46 20.43 -5.04
CA PRO A 72 -8.76 19.45 -6.09
C PRO A 72 -7.60 19.24 -7.08
N GLU A 73 -6.56 20.07 -7.07
CA GLU A 73 -5.38 19.89 -7.95
C GLU A 73 -4.40 18.87 -7.36
N ALA A 74 -4.26 18.86 -6.03
CA ALA A 74 -3.44 17.88 -5.32
C ALA A 74 -4.18 16.55 -5.03
N THR A 75 -5.50 16.48 -5.25
CA THR A 75 -6.34 15.28 -5.05
C THR A 75 -6.36 14.40 -6.29
#